data_AF-A0A7I7XI67-F1
#
_entry.id   AF-A0A7I7XI67-F1
#
_cell.length_a   1.000
_cell.length_b   1.000
_cell.length_c   1.000
_cell.angle_alpha   90.00
_cell.angle_beta   90.00
_cell.angle_gamma   90.00
#
_symmetry.space_group_name_H-M   'P 1'
#
loop_
_entity.id
_entity.type
_entity.pdbx_description
1 polymer ?
#
loop_
_entity_poly.entity_id
_entity_poly.type
_entity_poly.pdbx_seq_one_letter_code
_entity_poly.pdbx_strand_id
1 'polypeptide(L)'
;MVTAAFVGMFAGTAVALCFAIYVAMSFPAGVTDWVVGFVDASPTAYAAAIVLIALAGSCAQGALCVYGTGLDTSSIIPSLKRVPATLLIGALGTILVYVGAFLYDLVAAASAFLIILLVITAPWLIINLIGYLLTRGRYYGQDLQVFNMQPRVAGGAYWFTRGWNVAAMLAWIPATVIGMMFVNTTLYVGPWANVLGGVDLSFVSSAVIGGLLYAVLVKVIPRSVVVPTTVSEQDDAQRLARLLRSARPAPHSDTTAAGAIPVADLN
;
A
#
# COMPACT_ATOMS: atom_id res chain seq x y z
N MET A 1 16.76 -12.79 11.70
CA MET A 1 15.98 -11.56 11.93
C MET A 1 14.53 -11.68 11.46
N VAL A 2 14.27 -12.04 10.19
CA VAL A 2 12.90 -12.19 9.64
C VAL A 2 12.04 -13.19 10.43
N THR A 3 12.56 -14.38 10.74
CA THR A 3 11.81 -15.38 11.51
C THR A 3 11.46 -14.92 12.92
N ALA A 4 12.36 -14.19 13.59
CA ALA A 4 12.11 -13.65 14.93
C ALA A 4 11.03 -12.55 14.90
N ALA A 5 11.06 -11.68 13.89
CA ALA A 5 10.01 -10.68 13.68
C ALA A 5 8.65 -11.35 13.37
N PHE A 6 8.63 -12.38 12.52
CA PHE A 6 7.42 -13.14 12.21
C PHE A 6 6.84 -13.81 13.45
N VAL A 7 7.65 -14.56 14.19
CA VAL A 7 7.21 -15.26 15.41
C VAL A 7 6.75 -14.25 16.47
N GLY A 8 7.48 -13.16 16.66
CA GLY A 8 7.10 -12.11 17.61
C GLY A 8 5.76 -11.46 17.25
N MET A 9 5.55 -11.11 15.98
CA MET A 9 4.30 -10.51 15.51
C MET A 9 3.14 -11.49 15.60
N PHE A 10 3.33 -12.74 15.14
CA PHE A 10 2.29 -13.77 15.17
C PHE A 10 1.92 -14.16 16.60
N ALA A 11 2.90 -14.43 17.46
CA ALA A 11 2.62 -14.79 18.85
C ALA A 11 1.98 -13.63 19.61
N GLY A 12 2.47 -12.40 19.42
CA GLY A 12 1.92 -11.20 20.06
C GLY A 12 0.46 -10.97 19.69
N THR A 13 0.12 -11.03 18.39
CA THR A 13 -1.26 -10.86 17.94
C THR A 13 -2.15 -12.04 18.30
N ALA A 14 -1.66 -13.28 18.19
CA ALA A 14 -2.42 -14.47 18.55
C ALA A 14 -2.82 -14.48 20.02
N VAL A 15 -1.89 -14.16 20.94
CA VAL A 15 -2.18 -14.09 22.38
C VAL A 15 -3.24 -13.02 22.67
N ALA A 16 -3.08 -11.81 22.10
CA ALA A 16 -4.05 -10.74 22.28
C ALA A 16 -5.43 -11.11 21.73
N LEU A 17 -5.49 -11.78 20.57
CA LEU A 17 -6.73 -12.16 19.90
C LEU A 17 -7.43 -13.32 20.64
N CYS A 18 -6.70 -14.31 21.13
CA CYS A 18 -7.24 -15.37 21.98
C CYS A 18 -7.83 -14.81 23.29
N PHE A 19 -7.14 -13.86 23.92
CA PHE A 19 -7.67 -13.17 25.09
C PHE A 19 -8.96 -12.40 24.77
N ALA A 20 -8.98 -11.63 23.67
CA ALA A 20 -10.17 -10.90 23.25
C ALA A 20 -11.36 -11.83 22.95
N ILE A 21 -11.13 -12.97 22.27
CA ILE A 21 -12.16 -13.98 22.01
C ILE A 21 -12.70 -14.55 23.33
N TYR A 22 -11.82 -14.94 24.25
CA TYR A 22 -12.23 -15.48 25.55
C TYR A 22 -13.11 -14.48 26.33
N VAL A 23 -12.69 -13.21 26.40
CA VAL A 23 -13.44 -12.14 27.07
C VAL A 23 -14.79 -11.94 26.39
N ALA A 24 -14.82 -11.83 25.05
CA ALA A 24 -16.05 -11.64 24.30
C ALA A 24 -17.05 -12.80 24.51
N MET A 25 -16.57 -14.05 24.55
CA MET A 25 -17.40 -15.24 24.80
C MET A 25 -17.92 -15.34 26.24
N SER A 26 -17.37 -14.56 27.17
CA SER A 26 -17.85 -14.51 28.56
C SER A 26 -19.11 -13.65 28.71
N PHE A 27 -19.44 -12.83 27.70
CA PHE A 27 -20.67 -12.03 27.69
C PHE A 27 -21.82 -12.79 27.00
N PRO A 28 -23.09 -12.54 27.40
CA PRO A 28 -24.25 -13.10 26.72
C PRO A 28 -24.29 -12.72 25.23
N ALA A 29 -24.84 -13.62 24.40
CA ALA A 29 -24.86 -13.49 22.93
C ALA A 29 -25.60 -12.26 22.35
N GLY A 30 -26.15 -11.37 23.18
CA GLY A 30 -26.84 -10.14 22.79
C GLY A 30 -26.06 -8.84 23.05
N VAL A 31 -24.87 -8.91 23.68
CA VAL A 31 -24.04 -7.72 23.91
C VAL A 31 -23.27 -7.38 22.63
N THR A 32 -23.73 -6.35 21.92
CA THR A 32 -23.09 -5.89 20.67
C THR A 32 -21.83 -5.08 20.91
N ASP A 33 -21.74 -4.39 22.04
CA ASP A 33 -20.55 -3.64 22.48
C ASP A 33 -19.95 -4.27 23.74
N TRP A 34 -19.15 -5.32 23.51
CA TRP A 34 -18.47 -6.04 24.59
C TRP A 34 -17.41 -5.19 25.28
N VAL A 35 -16.90 -4.13 24.62
CA VAL A 35 -15.86 -3.26 25.20
C VAL A 35 -16.47 -2.41 26.31
N VAL A 36 -17.61 -1.77 26.03
CA VAL A 36 -18.35 -1.02 27.05
C VAL A 36 -18.80 -1.94 28.18
N GLY A 37 -19.38 -3.10 27.84
CA GLY A 37 -19.80 -4.10 28.83
C GLY A 37 -18.65 -4.60 29.71
N PHE A 38 -17.43 -4.71 29.15
CA PHE A 38 -16.23 -5.10 29.91
C PHE A 38 -15.74 -4.01 30.85
N VAL A 39 -15.80 -2.74 30.43
CA VAL A 39 -15.46 -1.61 31.30
C VAL A 39 -16.47 -1.49 32.44
N ASP A 40 -17.77 -1.59 32.16
CA ASP A 40 -18.84 -1.48 33.15
C ASP A 40 -18.82 -2.62 34.19
N ALA A 41 -18.44 -3.83 33.77
CA ALA A 41 -18.30 -4.99 34.66
C ALA A 41 -17.02 -4.95 35.51
N SER A 42 -16.06 -4.07 35.17
CA SER A 42 -14.75 -4.06 35.82
C SER A 42 -14.67 -3.15 37.05
N PRO A 43 -13.88 -3.51 38.08
CA PRO A 43 -13.55 -2.59 39.16
C PRO A 43 -12.88 -1.32 38.61
N THR A 44 -13.23 -0.14 39.14
CA THR A 44 -12.79 1.16 38.60
C THR A 44 -11.28 1.32 38.48
N ALA A 45 -10.49 0.75 39.41
CA ALA A 45 -9.03 0.72 39.32
C ALA A 45 -8.51 -0.11 38.14
N TYR A 46 -9.20 -1.20 37.79
CA TYR A 46 -8.87 -2.05 36.64
C TYR A 46 -9.30 -1.41 35.33
N ALA A 47 -10.48 -0.76 35.29
CA ALA A 47 -10.95 0.03 34.15
C ALA A 47 -9.93 1.10 33.74
N ALA A 48 -9.39 1.85 34.71
CA ALA A 48 -8.37 2.87 34.46
C ALA A 48 -7.10 2.28 33.83
N ALA A 49 -6.65 1.11 34.31
CA ALA A 49 -5.49 0.42 33.74
C ALA A 49 -5.75 -0.05 32.30
N ILE A 50 -6.93 -0.59 32.01
CA ILE A 50 -7.33 -1.00 30.66
C ILE A 50 -7.31 0.19 29.69
N VAL A 51 -7.90 1.32 30.09
CA VAL A 51 -7.93 2.53 29.26
C VAL A 51 -6.52 3.04 28.97
N LEU A 52 -5.62 3.04 29.97
CA LEU A 52 -4.22 3.44 29.78
C LEU A 52 -3.48 2.52 28.79
N ILE A 53 -3.68 1.21 28.91
CA ILE A 53 -3.07 0.23 27.99
C ILE A 53 -3.64 0.39 26.58
N ALA A 54 -4.97 0.55 26.45
CA ALA A 54 -5.64 0.76 25.17
C ALA A 54 -5.16 2.05 24.49
N LEU A 55 -4.97 3.13 25.26
CA LEU A 55 -4.45 4.39 24.76
C LEU A 55 -3.00 4.22 24.28
N ALA A 56 -2.13 3.61 25.09
CA ALA A 56 -0.73 3.38 24.73
C ALA A 56 -0.59 2.53 23.45
N GLY A 57 -1.38 1.46 23.31
CA GLY A 57 -1.41 0.63 22.10
C GLY A 57 -1.89 1.39 20.87
N SER A 58 -2.96 2.17 21.02
CA SER A 58 -3.53 3.00 19.94
C SER A 58 -2.58 4.11 19.48
N CYS A 59 -1.81 4.69 20.40
CA CYS A 59 -0.78 5.69 20.06
C CYS A 59 0.30 5.11 19.15
N ALA A 60 0.78 3.88 19.43
CA ALA A 60 1.79 3.23 18.60
C ALA A 60 1.26 2.94 17.18
N GLN A 61 0.03 2.44 17.08
CA GLN A 61 -0.62 2.20 15.79
C GLN A 61 -0.86 3.51 15.02
N GLY A 62 -1.35 4.55 15.70
CA GLY A 62 -1.55 5.86 15.11
C GLY A 62 -0.25 6.48 14.59
N ALA A 63 0.86 6.34 15.32
CA ALA A 63 2.16 6.81 14.89
C ALA A 63 2.64 6.13 13.60
N LEU A 64 2.41 4.82 13.45
CA LEU A 64 2.73 4.07 12.23
C LEU A 64 1.90 4.56 11.03
N CYS A 65 0.59 4.76 11.22
CA CYS A 65 -0.29 5.27 10.16
C CYS A 65 0.11 6.69 9.72
N VAL A 66 0.36 7.58 10.68
CA VAL A 66 0.76 8.97 10.42
C VAL A 66 2.12 9.05 9.73
N TYR A 67 3.07 8.19 10.13
CA TYR A 67 4.37 8.07 9.47
C TYR A 67 4.22 7.59 8.02
N GLY A 68 3.42 6.55 7.79
CA GLY A 68 3.13 6.02 6.45
C GLY A 68 2.55 7.09 5.52
N THR A 69 1.47 7.75 5.94
CA THR A 69 0.85 8.82 5.14
C THR A 69 1.79 10.00 4.91
N GLY A 70 2.66 10.31 5.88
CA GLY A 70 3.70 11.33 5.73
C GLY A 70 4.73 10.98 4.66
N LEU A 71 5.15 9.71 4.58
CA LEU A 71 6.02 9.22 3.51
C LEU A 71 5.33 9.33 2.15
N ASP A 72 4.09 8.84 2.03
CA ASP A 72 3.30 8.88 0.80
C ASP A 72 3.12 10.31 0.29
N THR A 73 2.78 11.23 1.19
CA THR A 73 2.63 12.66 0.85
C THR A 73 3.95 13.27 0.38
N SER A 74 5.07 12.92 1.03
CA SER A 74 6.40 13.42 0.65
C SER A 74 6.87 12.91 -0.72
N SER A 75 6.38 11.75 -1.16
CA SER A 75 6.65 11.19 -2.49
C SER A 75 5.85 11.89 -3.59
N ILE A 76 4.63 12.36 -3.29
CA ILE A 76 3.76 13.05 -4.27
C ILE A 76 4.07 14.55 -4.35
N ILE A 77 4.38 15.19 -3.21
CA ILE A 77 4.61 16.63 -3.11
C ILE A 77 6.01 16.89 -2.52
N PRO A 78 7.07 16.92 -3.36
CA PRO A 78 8.46 17.09 -2.90
C PRO A 78 8.74 18.44 -2.22
N SER A 79 7.85 19.43 -2.39
CA SER A 79 8.01 20.79 -1.87
C SER A 79 7.52 20.97 -0.44
N LEU A 80 6.80 20.01 0.14
CA LEU A 80 6.32 20.08 1.52
C LEU A 80 7.39 19.57 2.48
N LYS A 81 7.79 20.42 3.44
CA LYS A 81 8.64 19.99 4.56
C LYS A 81 7.89 18.88 5.33
N ARG A 82 8.55 17.75 5.61
CA ARG A 82 7.93 16.53 6.18
C ARG A 82 7.10 16.79 7.44
N VAL A 83 7.61 17.60 8.37
CA VAL A 83 6.98 17.85 9.68
C VAL A 83 5.61 18.55 9.58
N PRO A 84 5.45 19.70 8.88
CA PRO A 84 4.14 20.34 8.76
C PRO A 84 3.11 19.52 7.97
N ALA A 85 3.53 18.73 6.97
CA ALA A 85 2.61 17.84 6.26
C ALA A 85 2.02 16.77 7.18
N THR A 86 2.88 16.12 7.97
CA THR A 86 2.46 15.12 8.97
C THR A 86 1.52 15.71 10.02
N LEU A 87 1.83 16.91 10.54
CA LEU A 87 1.00 17.60 11.52
C LEU A 87 -0.36 18.02 10.95
N LEU A 88 -0.39 18.53 9.70
CA LEU A 88 -1.63 18.92 9.02
C LEU A 88 -2.56 17.71 8.82
N ILE A 89 -2.00 16.60 8.32
CA ILE A 89 -2.77 15.37 8.06
C ILE A 89 -3.26 14.76 9.37
N GLY A 90 -2.42 14.72 10.41
CA GLY A 90 -2.80 14.23 11.72
C GLY A 90 -3.91 15.08 12.37
N ALA A 91 -3.81 16.41 12.28
CA ALA A 91 -4.83 17.32 12.80
C ALA A 91 -6.15 17.16 12.04
N LEU A 92 -6.11 17.14 10.70
CA LEU A 92 -7.29 16.99 9.86
C LEU A 92 -7.99 15.64 10.10
N GLY A 93 -7.22 14.55 10.19
CA GLY A 93 -7.75 13.22 10.51
C GLY A 93 -8.38 13.17 11.91
N THR A 94 -7.76 13.80 12.91
CA THR A 94 -8.30 13.86 14.28
C THR A 94 -9.62 14.61 14.31
N ILE A 95 -9.70 15.78 13.65
CA ILE A 95 -10.94 16.57 13.56
C ILE A 95 -12.03 15.76 12.87
N LEU A 96 -11.72 15.12 11.75
CA LEU A 96 -12.68 14.34 10.97
C LEU A 96 -13.25 13.17 11.80
N VAL A 97 -12.38 12.45 12.52
CA VAL A 97 -12.80 11.33 13.38
C VAL A 97 -13.64 11.82 14.55
N TYR A 98 -13.24 12.90 15.24
CA TYR A 98 -14.02 13.45 16.35
C TYR A 98 -15.39 13.95 15.88
N VAL A 99 -15.43 14.75 14.81
CA VAL A 99 -16.68 15.29 14.27
C VAL A 99 -17.61 14.16 13.85
N GLY A 100 -17.11 13.13 13.15
CA GLY A 100 -17.95 12.02 12.77
C GLY A 100 -18.38 11.12 13.95
N ALA A 101 -17.50 10.89 14.93
CA ALA A 101 -17.82 10.04 16.08
C ALA A 101 -18.96 10.64 16.93
N PHE A 102 -18.94 11.96 17.14
CA PHE A 102 -19.94 12.63 17.98
C PHE A 102 -21.24 13.01 17.24
N LEU A 103 -21.24 13.08 15.90
CA LEU A 103 -22.41 13.52 15.13
C LEU A 103 -23.12 12.41 14.33
N TYR A 104 -22.43 11.35 13.90
CA TYR A 104 -22.96 10.44 12.87
C TYR A 104 -22.78 8.93 13.15
N ASP A 105 -22.39 8.53 14.37
CA ASP A 105 -21.96 7.15 14.65
C ASP A 105 -20.91 6.67 13.61
N LEU A 106 -19.90 7.52 13.39
CA LEU A 106 -18.84 7.24 12.42
C LEU A 106 -18.08 5.96 12.77
N VAL A 107 -18.17 5.42 13.99
CA VAL A 107 -17.49 4.17 14.35
C VAL A 107 -17.98 3.03 13.44
N ALA A 108 -19.30 2.84 13.31
CA ALA A 108 -19.85 1.82 12.44
C ALA A 108 -19.50 2.05 10.97
N ALA A 109 -19.57 3.31 10.50
CA ALA A 109 -19.21 3.66 9.12
C ALA A 109 -17.70 3.49 8.85
N ALA A 110 -16.84 3.85 9.81
CA ALA A 110 -15.39 3.71 9.72
C ALA A 110 -15.00 2.23 9.70
N SER A 111 -15.59 1.40 10.56
CA SER A 111 -15.37 -0.05 10.52
C SER A 111 -15.76 -0.65 9.18
N ALA A 112 -16.92 -0.28 8.63
CA ALA A 112 -17.34 -0.74 7.31
C ALA A 112 -16.40 -0.25 6.19
N PHE A 113 -15.98 1.01 6.25
CA PHE A 113 -14.98 1.57 5.31
C PHE A 113 -13.64 0.83 5.40
N LEU A 114 -13.16 0.54 6.60
CA LEU A 114 -11.91 -0.21 6.81
C LEU A 114 -12.01 -1.63 6.25
N ILE A 115 -13.16 -2.29 6.35
CA ILE A 115 -13.38 -3.61 5.72
C ILE A 115 -13.32 -3.50 4.20
N ILE A 116 -13.96 -2.49 3.61
CA ILE A 116 -13.89 -2.25 2.16
C ILE A 116 -12.44 -1.96 1.74
N LEU A 117 -11.73 -1.09 2.47
CA LEU A 117 -10.32 -0.79 2.23
C LEU A 117 -9.46 -2.07 2.33
N LEU A 118 -9.70 -2.91 3.34
CA LEU A 118 -9.03 -4.19 3.54
C LEU A 118 -9.22 -5.11 2.32
N VAL A 119 -10.44 -5.21 1.78
CA VAL A 119 -10.76 -6.03 0.60
C VAL A 119 -10.03 -5.58 -0.65
N ILE A 120 -9.82 -4.27 -0.79
CA ILE A 120 -9.08 -3.65 -1.90
C ILE A 120 -7.56 -3.83 -1.72
N THR A 121 -7.05 -3.70 -0.50
CA THR A 121 -5.62 -3.80 -0.18
C THR A 121 -5.12 -5.24 -0.15
N ALA A 122 -5.96 -6.21 0.24
CA ALA A 122 -5.60 -7.63 0.31
C ALA A 122 -5.00 -8.21 -1.00
N PRO A 123 -5.64 -8.07 -2.18
CA PRO A 123 -5.09 -8.58 -3.44
C PRO A 123 -3.81 -7.83 -3.82
N TRP A 124 -3.73 -6.52 -3.56
CA TRP A 124 -2.52 -5.73 -3.78
C TRP A 124 -1.34 -6.26 -2.95
N LEU A 125 -1.57 -6.59 -1.68
CA LEU A 125 -0.55 -7.15 -0.80
C LEU A 125 -0.06 -8.52 -1.32
N ILE A 126 -0.99 -9.40 -1.70
CA ILE A 126 -0.66 -10.73 -2.22
C ILE A 126 0.12 -10.65 -3.54
N ILE A 127 -0.28 -9.76 -4.46
CA ILE A 127 0.42 -9.54 -5.73
C ILE A 127 1.87 -9.10 -5.46
N ASN A 128 2.07 -8.14 -4.55
CA ASN A 128 3.41 -7.71 -4.18
C ASN A 128 4.24 -8.82 -3.52
N LEU A 129 3.62 -9.62 -2.65
CA LEU A 129 4.29 -10.75 -2.02
C LEU A 129 4.73 -11.80 -3.05
N ILE A 130 3.87 -12.15 -4.00
CA ILE A 130 4.23 -13.06 -5.10
C ILE A 130 5.35 -12.43 -5.93
N GLY A 131 5.26 -11.15 -6.27
CA GLY A 131 6.32 -10.42 -6.97
C GLY A 131 7.66 -10.51 -6.22
N TYR A 132 7.66 -10.31 -4.90
CA TYR A 132 8.84 -10.43 -4.05
C TYR A 132 9.42 -11.85 -4.02
N LEU A 133 8.57 -12.87 -3.93
CA LEU A 133 8.99 -14.27 -3.95
C LEU A 133 9.60 -14.66 -5.31
N LEU A 134 9.02 -14.18 -6.41
CA LEU A 134 9.53 -14.42 -7.77
C LEU A 134 10.88 -13.74 -8.01
N THR A 135 11.09 -12.52 -7.51
CA THR A 135 12.37 -11.82 -7.61
C THR A 135 13.40 -12.28 -6.56
N ARG A 136 12.95 -13.06 -5.56
CA ARG A 136 13.72 -13.47 -4.37
C ARG A 136 14.30 -12.27 -3.60
N GLY A 137 13.53 -11.18 -3.56
CA GLY A 137 13.96 -9.92 -2.93
C GLY A 137 15.09 -9.18 -3.64
N ARG A 138 15.45 -9.57 -4.87
CA ARG A 138 16.46 -8.87 -5.67
C ARG A 138 15.79 -7.80 -6.52
N TYR A 139 16.27 -6.58 -6.40
CA TYR A 139 15.78 -5.43 -7.16
C TYR A 139 16.94 -4.56 -7.64
N TYR A 140 16.75 -3.89 -8.77
CA TYR A 140 17.65 -2.86 -9.26
C TYR A 140 17.42 -1.59 -8.43
N GLY A 141 18.31 -1.33 -7.48
CA GLY A 141 18.11 -0.28 -6.47
C GLY A 141 18.04 1.12 -7.09
N GLN A 142 18.88 1.38 -8.08
CA GLN A 142 18.90 2.67 -8.78
C GLN A 142 17.64 2.87 -9.64
N ASP A 143 17.14 1.80 -10.27
CA ASP A 143 15.92 1.84 -11.10
C ASP A 143 14.64 2.10 -10.27
N LEU A 144 14.66 1.76 -8.96
CA LEU A 144 13.56 2.10 -8.03
C LEU A 144 13.58 3.58 -7.63
N GLN A 145 14.74 4.23 -7.69
CA GLN A 145 14.93 5.62 -7.25
C GLN A 145 14.97 6.62 -8.41
N VAL A 146 14.73 6.19 -9.65
CA VAL A 146 14.81 7.04 -10.85
C VAL A 146 13.95 8.30 -10.73
N PHE A 147 12.79 8.23 -10.05
CA PHE A 147 11.92 9.38 -9.81
C PHE A 147 12.43 10.36 -8.76
N ASN A 148 13.30 9.90 -7.86
CA ASN A 148 13.94 10.72 -6.84
C ASN A 148 15.26 11.34 -7.33
N MET A 149 15.76 10.92 -8.50
CA MET A 149 16.98 11.45 -9.10
C MET A 149 16.74 12.81 -9.79
N GLN A 150 17.81 13.60 -9.87
CA GLN A 150 17.85 14.89 -10.55
C GLN A 150 18.89 14.82 -11.68
N PRO A 151 18.52 15.06 -12.95
CA PRO A 151 17.20 15.42 -13.47
C PRO A 151 16.19 14.27 -13.40
N ARG A 152 14.88 14.58 -13.23
CA ARG A 152 13.82 13.57 -13.21
C ARG A 152 13.72 12.92 -14.58
N VAL A 153 13.83 11.60 -14.63
CA VAL A 153 13.69 10.82 -15.86
C VAL A 153 12.52 9.87 -15.70
N ALA A 154 11.65 9.78 -16.70
CA ALA A 154 10.63 8.76 -16.76
C ALA A 154 11.20 7.52 -17.46
N GLY A 155 11.27 6.38 -16.76
CA GLY A 155 11.89 5.17 -17.28
C GLY A 155 12.40 4.24 -16.19
N GLY A 156 13.22 3.27 -16.57
CA GLY A 156 13.74 2.22 -15.67
C GLY A 156 13.09 0.86 -15.90
N ALA A 157 13.69 -0.20 -15.37
CA ALA A 157 13.17 -1.55 -15.58
C ALA A 157 11.72 -1.73 -15.06
N TYR A 158 11.33 -0.98 -14.03
CA TYR A 158 10.01 -1.02 -13.41
C TYR A 158 8.99 -0.05 -14.01
N TRP A 159 9.31 0.62 -15.13
CA TRP A 159 8.38 1.52 -15.81
C TRP A 159 7.31 0.77 -16.63
N PHE A 160 7.51 -0.53 -16.92
CA PHE A 160 6.55 -1.38 -17.64
C PHE A 160 5.90 -0.65 -18.85
N THR A 161 4.57 -0.61 -18.96
CA THR A 161 3.85 0.15 -19.98
C THR A 161 3.47 1.54 -19.43
N ARG A 162 4.37 2.51 -19.55
CA ARG A 162 4.16 3.92 -19.15
C ARG A 162 3.81 4.11 -17.65
N GLY A 163 4.45 3.33 -16.78
CA GLY A 163 4.26 3.35 -15.33
C GLY A 163 3.30 2.29 -14.79
N TRP A 164 2.63 1.53 -15.67
CA TRP A 164 1.62 0.55 -15.27
C TRP A 164 2.06 -0.88 -15.54
N ASN A 165 1.89 -1.77 -14.55
CA ASN A 165 2.01 -3.20 -14.74
C ASN A 165 0.64 -3.80 -15.08
N VAL A 166 0.41 -4.05 -16.38
CA VAL A 166 -0.88 -4.56 -16.88
C VAL A 166 -1.27 -5.90 -16.23
N ALA A 167 -0.31 -6.81 -16.02
CA ALA A 167 -0.57 -8.09 -15.38
C ALA A 167 -1.03 -7.92 -13.92
N ALA A 168 -0.42 -7.01 -13.17
CA ALA A 168 -0.82 -6.71 -11.80
C ALA A 168 -2.20 -6.05 -11.75
N MET A 169 -2.48 -5.10 -12.66
CA MET A 169 -3.79 -4.44 -12.72
C MET A 169 -4.93 -5.40 -13.10
N LEU A 170 -4.69 -6.27 -14.09
CA LEU A 170 -5.65 -7.29 -14.51
C LEU A 170 -5.86 -8.39 -13.46
N ALA A 171 -4.92 -8.58 -12.53
CA ALA A 171 -5.14 -9.45 -11.38
C ALA A 171 -5.91 -8.71 -10.26
N TRP A 172 -5.55 -7.46 -10.00
CA TRP A 172 -6.06 -6.70 -8.86
C TRP A 172 -7.51 -6.25 -9.02
N ILE A 173 -7.90 -5.74 -10.20
CA ILE A 173 -9.26 -5.23 -10.43
C ILE A 173 -10.30 -6.36 -10.27
N PRO A 174 -10.20 -7.51 -10.97
CA PRO A 174 -11.21 -8.56 -10.85
C PRO A 174 -11.23 -9.19 -9.46
N ALA A 175 -10.07 -9.34 -8.82
CA ALA A 175 -9.99 -9.86 -7.45
C ALA A 175 -10.73 -8.95 -6.46
N THR A 176 -10.54 -7.64 -6.56
CA THR A 176 -11.24 -6.65 -5.74
C THR A 176 -12.75 -6.69 -5.99
N VAL A 177 -13.18 -6.76 -7.26
CA VAL A 177 -14.61 -6.84 -7.60
C VAL A 177 -15.24 -8.09 -7.01
N ILE A 178 -14.60 -9.25 -7.13
CA ILE A 178 -15.14 -10.49 -6.57
C ILE A 178 -15.12 -10.45 -5.05
N GLY A 179 -14.07 -9.92 -4.43
CA GLY A 179 -14.01 -9.70 -2.98
C GLY A 179 -15.17 -8.84 -2.49
N MET A 180 -15.48 -7.75 -3.20
CA MET A 180 -16.63 -6.90 -2.90
C MET A 180 -17.95 -7.68 -2.95
N MET A 181 -18.12 -8.64 -3.86
CA MET A 181 -19.37 -9.43 -3.90
C MET A 181 -19.66 -10.23 -2.63
N PHE A 182 -18.64 -10.50 -1.80
CA PHE A 182 -18.77 -11.22 -0.53
C PHE A 182 -18.79 -10.30 0.71
N VAL A 183 -18.63 -8.98 0.55
CA VAL A 183 -18.60 -8.03 1.67
C VAL A 183 -19.96 -7.98 2.37
N ASN A 184 -19.95 -8.04 3.69
CA ASN A 184 -21.13 -7.85 4.52
C ASN A 184 -20.85 -6.76 5.58
N THR A 185 -21.21 -5.51 5.26
CA THR A 185 -20.99 -4.36 6.15
C THR A 185 -22.24 -3.49 6.23
N THR A 186 -22.29 -2.59 7.20
CA THR A 186 -23.39 -1.61 7.36
C THR A 186 -23.50 -0.65 6.16
N LEU A 187 -22.39 -0.36 5.46
CA LEU A 187 -22.36 0.54 4.30
C LEU A 187 -22.64 -0.19 2.98
N TYR A 188 -22.27 -1.45 2.88
CA TYR A 188 -22.36 -2.22 1.65
C TYR A 188 -22.52 -3.71 1.91
N VAL A 189 -23.51 -4.30 1.24
CA VAL A 189 -23.77 -5.75 1.26
C VAL A 189 -23.69 -6.28 -0.17
N GLY A 190 -22.73 -7.18 -0.40
CA GLY A 190 -22.52 -7.82 -1.68
C GLY A 190 -23.55 -8.91 -1.98
N PRO A 191 -23.80 -9.24 -3.27
CA PRO A 191 -24.81 -10.25 -3.65
C PRO A 191 -24.57 -11.64 -3.07
N TRP A 192 -23.31 -11.99 -2.77
CA TRP A 192 -22.90 -13.29 -2.26
C TRP A 192 -22.54 -13.26 -0.77
N ALA A 193 -22.81 -12.16 -0.08
CA ALA A 193 -22.49 -11.97 1.34
C ALA A 193 -23.08 -13.04 2.27
N ASN A 194 -24.26 -13.59 1.93
CA ASN A 194 -24.98 -14.55 2.78
C ASN A 194 -24.86 -16.02 2.35
N VAL A 195 -24.05 -16.32 1.33
CA VAL A 195 -23.94 -17.69 0.77
C VAL A 195 -23.43 -18.71 1.80
N LEU A 196 -22.67 -18.27 2.81
CA LEU A 196 -22.08 -19.12 3.85
C LEU A 196 -22.64 -18.88 5.25
N GLY A 197 -23.89 -18.43 5.35
CA GLY A 197 -24.57 -18.33 6.64
C GLY A 197 -23.99 -17.28 7.58
N GLY A 198 -23.47 -16.16 7.04
CA GLY A 198 -22.99 -15.02 7.82
C GLY A 198 -21.46 -14.92 8.00
N VAL A 199 -20.69 -15.83 7.42
CA VAL A 199 -19.21 -15.73 7.41
C VAL A 199 -18.75 -14.72 6.34
N ASP A 200 -18.01 -13.70 6.75
CA ASP A 200 -17.40 -12.74 5.83
C ASP A 200 -16.18 -13.36 5.11
N LEU A 201 -16.33 -13.62 3.82
CA LEU A 201 -15.27 -14.14 2.95
C LEU A 201 -14.61 -13.09 2.08
N SER A 202 -14.98 -11.82 2.20
CA SER A 202 -14.53 -10.75 1.31
C SER A 202 -13.01 -10.63 1.24
N PHE A 203 -12.33 -10.67 2.39
CA PHE A 203 -10.87 -10.62 2.47
C PHE A 203 -10.21 -11.86 1.82
N VAL A 204 -10.66 -13.06 2.22
CA VAL A 204 -10.06 -14.33 1.79
C VAL A 204 -10.25 -14.53 0.28
N SER A 205 -11.47 -14.28 -0.21
CA SER A 205 -11.78 -14.42 -1.63
C SER A 205 -10.96 -13.45 -2.49
N SER A 206 -10.88 -12.17 -2.10
CA SER A 206 -10.07 -11.17 -2.78
C SER A 206 -8.58 -11.56 -2.82
N ALA A 207 -8.02 -11.99 -1.69
CA ALA A 207 -6.62 -12.40 -1.59
C ALA A 207 -6.29 -13.62 -2.47
N VAL A 208 -7.11 -14.67 -2.39
CA VAL A 208 -6.90 -15.93 -3.14
C VAL A 208 -7.01 -15.68 -4.63
N ILE A 209 -8.06 -14.97 -5.07
CA ILE A 209 -8.28 -14.69 -6.50
C ILE A 209 -7.18 -13.79 -7.05
N GLY A 210 -6.78 -12.75 -6.32
CA GLY A 210 -5.68 -11.87 -6.72
C GLY A 210 -4.37 -12.63 -6.89
N GLY A 211 -4.08 -13.54 -5.96
CA GLY A 211 -2.90 -14.40 -6.04
C GLY A 211 -2.93 -15.36 -7.22
N LEU A 212 -4.04 -16.05 -7.44
CA LEU A 212 -4.21 -16.98 -8.56
C LEU A 212 -4.13 -16.28 -9.92
N LEU A 213 -4.86 -15.17 -10.09
CA LEU A 213 -4.84 -14.41 -11.33
C LEU A 213 -3.44 -13.88 -11.64
N TYR A 214 -2.74 -13.34 -10.65
CA TYR A 214 -1.39 -12.83 -10.86
C TYR A 214 -0.39 -13.95 -11.17
N ALA A 215 -0.48 -15.10 -10.49
CA ALA A 215 0.37 -16.26 -10.75
C ALA A 215 0.18 -16.86 -12.16
N VAL A 216 -1.00 -16.70 -12.74
CA VAL A 216 -1.27 -17.06 -14.15
C VAL A 216 -0.79 -15.95 -15.09
N LEU A 217 -1.19 -14.71 -14.86
CA LEU A 217 -0.89 -13.58 -15.74
C LEU A 217 0.62 -13.31 -15.85
N VAL A 218 1.40 -13.56 -14.79
CA VAL A 218 2.85 -13.42 -14.84
C VAL A 218 3.51 -14.40 -15.82
N LYS A 219 2.90 -15.59 -16.03
CA LYS A 219 3.38 -16.60 -16.98
C LYS A 219 2.93 -16.31 -18.41
N VAL A 220 1.73 -15.74 -18.56
CA VAL A 220 1.12 -15.46 -19.87
C VAL A 220 1.67 -14.16 -20.47
N ILE A 221 1.85 -13.13 -19.65
CA ILE A 221 2.30 -11.80 -20.10
C ILE A 221 3.82 -11.69 -19.91
N PRO A 222 4.62 -11.72 -21.00
CA PRO A 222 6.06 -11.57 -20.91
C PRO A 222 6.43 -10.18 -20.38
N ARG A 223 7.53 -10.07 -19.61
CA ARG A 223 8.04 -8.84 -18.97
C ARG A 223 7.13 -8.22 -17.90
N SER A 224 6.15 -8.98 -17.40
CA SER A 224 5.32 -8.59 -16.26
C SER A 224 6.07 -8.58 -14.91
N VAL A 225 7.18 -9.32 -14.81
CA VAL A 225 8.12 -9.28 -13.68
C VAL A 225 9.53 -9.08 -14.20
N VAL A 226 10.26 -8.17 -13.55
CA VAL A 226 11.68 -7.94 -13.79
C VAL A 226 12.48 -8.71 -12.76
N VAL A 227 13.20 -9.73 -13.20
CA VAL A 227 14.14 -10.47 -12.34
C VAL A 227 15.56 -9.98 -12.63
N PRO A 228 16.27 -9.40 -11.66
CA PRO A 228 17.66 -8.99 -11.86
C PRO A 228 18.58 -10.17 -12.15
N THR A 229 19.39 -10.07 -13.21
CA THR A 229 20.39 -11.08 -13.59
C THR A 229 21.71 -10.91 -12.84
N THR A 230 22.10 -9.66 -12.56
CA THR A 230 23.22 -9.28 -11.70
C THR A 230 22.72 -8.22 -10.72
N VAL A 231 23.14 -8.32 -9.47
CA VAL A 231 22.89 -7.30 -8.44
C VAL A 231 24.27 -6.73 -8.10
N SER A 232 24.79 -5.88 -8.98
CA SER A 232 26.05 -5.16 -8.80
C SER A 232 25.77 -3.68 -8.98
N GLU A 233 26.17 -2.87 -8.02
CA GLU A 233 25.98 -1.42 -8.05
C GLU A 233 26.61 -0.78 -9.29
N GLN A 234 27.71 -1.37 -9.78
CA GLN A 234 28.40 -0.93 -10.99
C GLN A 234 27.58 -1.23 -12.26
N ASP A 235 26.91 -2.37 -12.33
CA ASP A 235 26.07 -2.74 -13.48
C ASP A 235 24.79 -1.90 -13.52
N ASP A 236 24.20 -1.62 -12.35
CA ASP A 236 23.04 -0.75 -12.18
C ASP A 236 23.37 0.68 -12.64
N ALA A 237 24.53 1.21 -12.20
CA ALA A 237 25.02 2.52 -12.62
C ALA A 237 25.23 2.61 -14.13
N GLN A 238 25.75 1.54 -14.75
CA GLN A 238 25.92 1.49 -16.20
C GLN A 238 24.58 1.43 -16.94
N ARG A 239 23.60 0.67 -16.44
CA ARG A 239 22.23 0.64 -17.00
C ARG A 239 21.57 2.00 -16.93
N LEU A 240 21.64 2.65 -15.77
CA LEU A 240 21.11 4.00 -15.59
C LEU A 240 21.79 4.99 -16.53
N ALA A 241 23.12 4.95 -16.64
CA ALA A 241 23.86 5.82 -17.55
C ALA A 241 23.42 5.64 -19.01
N ARG A 242 23.09 4.41 -19.44
CA ARG A 242 22.54 4.15 -20.78
C ARG A 242 21.14 4.74 -20.93
N LEU A 243 20.27 4.58 -19.93
CA LEU A 243 18.92 5.17 -19.93
C LEU A 243 18.98 6.70 -20.02
N LEU A 244 19.81 7.34 -19.19
CA LEU A 244 20.00 8.80 -19.20
C LEU A 244 20.54 9.32 -20.54
N ARG A 245 21.46 8.58 -21.18
CA ARG A 245 21.94 8.92 -22.53
C ARG A 245 20.84 8.80 -23.58
N SER A 246 20.02 7.75 -23.52
CA SER A 246 18.90 7.58 -24.46
C SER A 246 17.77 8.60 -24.27
N ALA A 247 17.62 9.12 -23.05
CA ALA A 247 16.63 10.15 -22.71
C ALA A 247 17.09 11.57 -23.05
N ARG A 248 18.39 11.80 -23.30
CA ARG A 248 18.89 13.09 -23.79
C ARG A 248 18.53 13.25 -25.27
N PRO A 249 17.92 14.37 -25.67
CA PRO A 249 17.82 14.72 -27.09
C PRO A 249 19.22 14.74 -27.70
N ALA A 250 19.37 14.22 -28.92
CA ALA A 250 20.63 14.32 -29.66
C ALA A 250 21.04 15.81 -29.72
N PRO A 251 22.32 16.15 -29.50
CA PRO A 251 22.76 17.51 -29.72
C PRO A 251 22.45 17.86 -31.17
N HIS A 252 21.72 18.95 -31.39
CA HIS A 252 21.58 19.53 -32.72
C HIS A 252 22.99 19.70 -33.27
N SER A 253 23.34 18.93 -34.29
CA SER A 253 24.54 19.15 -35.06
C SER A 253 24.35 20.51 -35.74
N ASP A 254 24.93 21.55 -35.16
CA ASP A 254 25.17 22.82 -35.84
C ASP A 254 26.01 22.52 -37.07
N THR A 255 25.31 22.22 -38.16
CA THR A 255 25.88 22.12 -39.50
C THR A 255 25.79 23.50 -40.10
N THR A 256 26.56 24.43 -39.55
CA THR A 256 26.79 25.76 -40.10
C THR A 256 28.29 26.06 -40.08
N ALA A 257 29.05 25.23 -40.79
CA ALA A 257 30.36 25.61 -41.27
C ALA A 257 30.55 25.08 -42.70
N ALA A 258 31.08 25.94 -43.56
CA ALA A 258 31.52 25.70 -44.94
C ALA A 258 30.46 25.81 -46.06
N GLY A 259 29.95 27.03 -46.26
CA GLY A 259 29.48 27.50 -47.56
C GLY A 259 30.21 28.80 -47.90
N ALA A 260 31.49 28.72 -48.28
CA ALA A 260 32.23 29.85 -48.81
C ALA A 260 31.59 30.28 -50.14
N ILE A 261 31.03 31.50 -50.19
CA ILE A 261 30.61 32.13 -51.43
C ILE A 261 31.86 32.82 -52.01
N PRO A 262 32.33 32.46 -53.22
CA PRO A 262 33.39 33.21 -53.88
C PRO A 262 32.78 34.51 -54.42
N VAL A 263 33.31 35.64 -53.98
CA VAL A 263 33.04 36.95 -54.60
C VAL A 263 33.79 36.97 -55.93
N ALA A 264 33.04 36.82 -57.02
CA ALA A 264 33.53 37.06 -58.38
C ALA A 264 33.22 38.50 -58.77
N ASP A 265 34.26 39.20 -59.22
CA ASP A 265 34.23 40.53 -59.83
C ASP A 265 33.23 40.60 -60.98
N LEU A 266 32.37 41.63 -61.00
CA LEU A 266 31.81 42.23 -62.22
C LEU A 266 31.45 43.70 -61.95
N ASN A 267 32.31 44.59 -62.48
CA ASN A 267 32.10 45.98 -62.94
C ASN A 267 31.37 47.00 -62.06
#